data_AF-A0A7R9MUU9-F1
#
_entry.id   AF-A0A7R9MUU9-F1
#
_cell.length_a   1.000
_cell.length_b   1.000
_cell.length_c   1.000
_cell.angle_alpha   90.00
_cell.angle_beta   90.00
_cell.angle_gamma   90.00
#
_symmetry.space_group_name_H-M   'P 1'
#
loop_
_entity.id
_entity.type
_entity.pdbx_description
1 polymer ?
#
loop_
_entity_poly.entity_id
_entity_poly.type
_entity_poly.pdbx_seq_one_letter_code
_entity_poly.pdbx_strand_id
1 'polypeptide(L)'
;MCIFPPDAAFKACVISQIELLRKPSLVCVESVTYELQDIVRDCIQTIQTFTPIKCEEFYTKLTLDYVVECKKRCKACVEHLIRVEKAYLNTNNDDFMKLYKESGGMAAKIAAQESTSSSDKPNDTISHTDN
;
A
#
# COMPACT_ATOMS: atom_id res chain seq x y z
N MET A 1 33.63 11.02 -12.93
CA MET A 1 33.64 10.87 -11.47
C MET A 1 32.88 12.08 -10.91
N CYS A 2 31.66 12.06 -10.35
CA CYS A 2 30.61 11.06 -10.09
C CYS A 2 29.33 11.55 -10.79
N ILE A 3 28.52 10.66 -11.37
CA ILE A 3 27.46 11.01 -12.35
C ILE A 3 26.05 10.98 -11.74
N PHE A 4 25.90 10.93 -10.41
CA PHE A 4 24.58 11.03 -9.77
C PHE A 4 24.64 11.85 -8.48
N PRO A 5 23.75 12.85 -8.31
CA PRO A 5 23.52 13.49 -7.03
C PRO A 5 23.17 12.44 -5.96
N PRO A 6 23.67 12.58 -4.71
CA PRO A 6 23.46 11.61 -3.65
C PRO A 6 21.97 11.36 -3.35
N ASP A 7 21.12 12.37 -3.52
CA ASP A 7 19.66 12.28 -3.36
C ASP A 7 18.99 11.37 -4.41
N ALA A 8 19.37 11.53 -5.68
CA ALA A 8 18.85 10.70 -6.76
C ALA A 8 19.29 9.23 -6.62
N ALA A 9 20.52 8.99 -6.16
CA ALA A 9 21.03 7.65 -5.89
C ALA A 9 20.30 6.99 -4.70
N PHE A 10 20.05 7.75 -3.63
CA PHE A 10 19.27 7.27 -2.48
C PHE A 10 17.84 6.92 -2.88
N LYS A 11 17.14 7.83 -3.55
CA LYS A 11 15.77 7.63 -4.03
C LYS A 11 15.67 6.40 -4.95
N ALA A 12 16.61 6.23 -5.89
CA ALA A 12 16.65 5.07 -6.77
C ALA A 12 16.84 3.76 -6.00
N CYS A 13 17.72 3.75 -4.99
CA CYS A 13 17.93 2.59 -4.12
C CYS A 13 16.64 2.22 -3.38
N VAL A 14 16.00 3.19 -2.72
CA VAL A 14 14.77 2.95 -1.95
C VAL A 14 13.63 2.46 -2.85
N ILE A 15 13.42 3.08 -4.02
CA ILE A 15 12.39 2.64 -4.97
C ILE A 15 12.66 1.20 -5.45
N SER A 16 13.92 0.84 -5.67
CA SER A 16 14.31 -0.51 -6.05
C SER A 16 13.99 -1.51 -4.94
N GLN A 17 14.25 -1.16 -3.68
CA GLN A 17 13.94 -2.03 -2.53
C GLN A 17 12.43 -2.20 -2.33
N ILE A 18 11.65 -1.13 -2.49
CA ILE A 18 10.18 -1.18 -2.40
C ILE A 18 9.60 -2.11 -3.48
N GLU A 19 10.16 -2.13 -4.70
CA GLU A 19 9.69 -3.05 -5.75
C GLU A 19 9.92 -4.53 -5.40
N LEU A 20 10.97 -4.84 -4.62
CA LEU A 20 11.22 -6.22 -4.19
C LEU A 20 10.12 -6.76 -3.27
N LEU A 21 9.36 -5.89 -2.58
CA LEU A 21 8.25 -6.29 -1.72
C LEU A 21 7.02 -6.76 -2.53
N ARG A 22 6.91 -6.37 -3.81
CA ARG A 22 5.77 -6.75 -4.65
C ARG A 22 5.57 -8.25 -4.74
N LYS A 23 6.64 -8.97 -5.08
CA LYS A 23 6.60 -10.42 -5.27
C LYS A 23 6.20 -11.18 -3.99
N PRO A 24 6.85 -11.00 -2.83
CA PRO A 24 6.47 -11.70 -1.60
C PRO A 24 5.07 -11.32 -1.11
N SER A 25 4.62 -10.08 -1.29
CA SER A 25 3.24 -9.70 -0.94
C SER A 25 2.20 -10.43 -1.80
N LEU A 26 2.44 -10.58 -3.11
CA LEU A 26 1.53 -11.33 -3.98
C LEU A 26 1.51 -12.83 -3.65
N VAL A 27 2.66 -13.41 -3.32
CA VAL A 27 2.75 -14.81 -2.86
C VAL A 27 1.96 -15.00 -1.56
N CYS A 28 2.10 -14.09 -0.60
CA CYS A 28 1.34 -14.13 0.66
C CYS A 28 -0.17 -14.15 0.40
N VAL A 29 -0.68 -13.29 -0.50
CA VAL A 29 -2.11 -13.28 -0.87
C VAL A 29 -2.53 -14.62 -1.47
N GLU A 30 -1.68 -15.26 -2.28
CA GLU A 30 -1.98 -16.57 -2.87
C GLU A 30 -2.00 -17.68 -1.83
N SER A 31 -1.01 -17.74 -0.93
CA SER A 31 -0.97 -18.71 0.16
C SER A 31 -2.18 -18.57 1.08
N VAL A 32 -2.52 -17.35 1.51
CA VAL A 32 -3.70 -17.12 2.36
C VAL A 32 -4.99 -17.49 1.64
N THR A 33 -5.10 -17.19 0.34
CA THR A 33 -6.28 -17.58 -0.43
C THR A 33 -6.41 -19.10 -0.55
N TYR A 34 -5.31 -19.82 -0.72
CA TYR A 34 -5.28 -21.28 -0.79
C TYR A 34 -5.77 -21.90 0.52
N GLU A 35 -5.17 -21.51 1.65
CA GLU A 35 -5.57 -22.00 2.97
C GLU A 35 -7.04 -21.67 3.28
N LEU A 36 -7.51 -20.47 2.90
CA LEU A 36 -8.91 -20.09 3.10
C LEU A 36 -9.87 -20.96 2.28
N GLN A 37 -9.51 -21.31 1.04
CA GLN A 37 -10.34 -22.20 0.21
C GLN A 37 -10.44 -23.60 0.82
N ASP A 38 -9.35 -24.12 1.36
CA ASP A 38 -9.33 -25.45 1.97
C ASP A 38 -10.18 -25.47 3.26
N ILE A 39 -10.04 -24.47 4.13
CA ILE A 39 -10.89 -24.34 5.33
C ILE A 39 -12.37 -24.24 4.96
N VAL A 40 -12.71 -23.45 3.92
CA VAL A 40 -14.09 -23.30 3.46
C VAL A 40 -14.67 -24.62 2.97
N ARG A 41 -13.89 -25.43 2.24
CA ARG A 41 -14.31 -26.76 1.78
C ARG A 41 -14.59 -27.69 2.96
N ASP A 42 -13.71 -27.71 3.96
CA ASP A 42 -13.89 -28.52 5.17
C ASP A 42 -15.15 -28.12 5.96
N CYS A 43 -15.41 -26.82 6.06
CA CYS A 43 -16.65 -26.31 6.65
C CYS A 43 -17.89 -26.78 5.88
N ILE A 44 -17.86 -26.75 4.55
CA ILE A 44 -18.99 -27.19 3.71
C ILE A 44 -19.20 -28.70 3.87
N GLN A 45 -18.15 -29.51 3.89
CA GLN A 45 -18.23 -30.95 4.14
C GLN A 45 -18.88 -31.27 5.50
N THR A 46 -18.58 -30.47 6.52
CA THR A 46 -19.23 -30.61 7.84
C THR A 46 -20.72 -30.32 7.76
N ILE A 47 -21.14 -29.27 7.04
CA ILE A 47 -22.54 -28.89 6.85
C ILE A 47 -23.32 -29.96 6.06
N GLN A 48 -22.69 -30.60 5.07
CA GLN A 48 -23.30 -31.68 4.29
C GLN A 48 -23.79 -32.84 5.17
N THR A 49 -23.07 -33.13 6.26
CA THR A 49 -23.44 -34.19 7.20
C THR A 49 -24.83 -33.93 7.84
N PHE A 50 -25.25 -32.68 7.93
CA PHE A 50 -26.49 -32.26 8.59
C PHE A 50 -27.60 -31.79 7.65
N THR A 51 -27.33 -31.52 6.36
CA THR A 51 -28.35 -31.00 5.43
C THR A 51 -28.14 -31.56 4.01
N PRO A 52 -29.10 -32.31 3.44
CA PRO A 52 -28.87 -33.03 2.19
C PRO A 52 -28.88 -32.12 0.93
N ILE A 53 -27.75 -32.18 0.20
CA ILE A 53 -27.55 -32.12 -1.26
C ILE A 53 -27.81 -30.78 -1.97
N LYS A 54 -28.88 -30.02 -1.69
CA LYS A 54 -29.17 -28.77 -2.44
C LYS A 54 -28.31 -27.57 -2.02
N CYS A 55 -27.77 -27.63 -0.81
CA CYS A 55 -26.98 -26.55 -0.24
C CYS A 55 -25.51 -26.59 -0.72
N GLU A 56 -24.96 -27.77 -0.99
CA GLU A 56 -23.54 -27.95 -1.32
C GLU A 56 -23.11 -27.14 -2.55
N GLU A 57 -23.76 -27.39 -3.68
CA GLU A 57 -23.33 -26.82 -4.96
C GLU A 57 -23.49 -25.29 -4.96
N PHE A 58 -24.55 -24.80 -4.31
CA PHE A 58 -24.81 -23.37 -4.15
C PHE A 58 -23.79 -22.69 -3.23
N TYR A 59 -23.57 -23.20 -2.01
CA TYR A 59 -22.65 -22.58 -1.06
C TYR A 59 -21.19 -22.72 -1.48
N THR A 60 -20.80 -23.84 -2.09
CA THR A 60 -19.44 -24.04 -2.60
C THR A 60 -19.14 -23.06 -3.72
N LYS A 61 -20.04 -22.96 -4.70
CA LYS A 61 -19.86 -22.06 -5.83
C LYS A 61 -19.86 -20.60 -5.39
N LEU A 62 -20.86 -20.18 -4.61
CA LEU A 62 -20.98 -18.81 -4.12
C LEU A 62 -19.75 -18.39 -3.31
N THR A 63 -19.31 -19.22 -2.37
CA THR A 63 -18.18 -18.88 -1.49
C THR A 63 -16.86 -18.89 -2.26
N LEU A 64 -16.65 -19.83 -3.18
CA LEU A 64 -15.43 -19.87 -3.99
C LEU A 64 -15.35 -18.68 -4.95
N ASP A 65 -16.45 -18.32 -5.60
CA ASP A 65 -16.54 -17.14 -6.48
C ASP A 65 -16.22 -15.87 -5.67
N TYR A 66 -16.76 -15.74 -4.46
CA TYR A 66 -16.47 -14.63 -3.56
C TYR A 66 -15.00 -14.57 -3.15
N VAL A 67 -14.38 -15.70 -2.81
CA VAL A 67 -12.95 -15.78 -2.46
C VAL A 67 -12.07 -15.35 -3.64
N VAL A 68 -12.42 -15.73 -4.87
CA VAL A 68 -11.70 -15.30 -6.08
C VAL A 68 -11.81 -13.80 -6.30
N GLU A 69 -13.00 -13.22 -6.08
CA GLU A 69 -13.19 -11.77 -6.16
C GLU A 69 -12.38 -11.02 -5.09
N CYS A 70 -12.39 -11.51 -3.84
CA CYS A 70 -11.58 -11.00 -2.75
C CYS A 70 -10.09 -11.04 -3.07
N LYS A 71 -9.58 -12.15 -3.64
CA LYS A 71 -8.20 -12.27 -4.11
C LYS A 71 -7.87 -11.18 -5.14
N LYS A 72 -8.75 -10.95 -6.12
CA LYS A 72 -8.55 -9.93 -7.16
C LYS A 72 -8.48 -8.52 -6.55
N ARG A 73 -9.40 -8.19 -5.64
CA ARG A 73 -9.41 -6.90 -4.93
C ARG A 73 -8.18 -6.70 -4.07
N CYS A 74 -7.75 -7.74 -3.36
CA CYS A 74 -6.55 -7.70 -2.51
C CYS A 74 -5.28 -7.47 -3.33
N LYS A 75 -5.11 -8.18 -4.46
CA LYS A 75 -3.98 -7.95 -5.37
C LYS A 75 -3.95 -6.51 -5.89
N ALA A 76 -5.09 -5.95 -6.29
CA ALA A 76 -5.17 -4.55 -6.72
C ALA A 76 -4.81 -3.57 -5.60
N CYS A 77 -5.22 -3.85 -4.35
CA CYS A 77 -4.86 -3.04 -3.18
C CYS A 77 -3.35 -3.07 -2.93
N VAL A 78 -2.72 -4.24 -2.95
CA VAL A 78 -1.27 -4.40 -2.80
C VAL A 78 -0.50 -3.62 -3.87
N GLU A 79 -0.93 -3.71 -5.14
CA GLU A 79 -0.31 -2.93 -6.21
C GLU A 79 -0.49 -1.42 -6.04
N HIS A 80 -1.65 -0.99 -5.52
CA HIS A 80 -1.91 0.42 -5.24
C HIS A 80 -1.01 0.95 -4.11
N LEU A 81 -0.88 0.20 -3.01
CA LEU A 81 0.00 0.52 -1.88
C LEU A 81 1.45 0.72 -2.34
N ILE A 82 1.97 -0.21 -3.15
CA ILE A 82 3.34 -0.12 -3.67
C ILE A 82 3.53 1.12 -4.55
N ARG A 83 2.52 1.50 -5.35
CA ARG A 83 2.58 2.72 -6.17
C ARG A 83 2.64 3.98 -5.31
N VAL A 84 1.85 4.04 -4.24
CA VAL A 84 1.84 5.18 -3.31
C VAL A 84 3.21 5.33 -2.63
N GLU A 85 3.76 4.25 -2.09
CA GLU A 85 5.07 4.25 -1.42
C GLU A 85 6.23 4.64 -2.36
N LYS A 86 6.09 4.37 -3.65
CA LYS A 86 7.07 4.79 -4.66
C LYS A 86 6.92 6.25 -5.09
N ALA A 87 5.71 6.80 -5.03
CA ALA A 87 5.43 8.16 -5.48
C ALA A 87 6.01 9.20 -4.52
N TYR A 88 6.00 8.89 -3.22
CA TYR A 88 6.48 9.80 -2.19
C TYR A 88 7.26 9.06 -1.12
N LEU A 89 8.47 9.54 -0.82
CA LEU A 89 9.29 9.05 0.29
C LEU A 89 9.18 10.03 1.45
N ASN A 90 8.64 9.57 2.58
CA ASN A 90 8.52 10.40 3.77
C ASN A 90 9.86 10.48 4.54
N THR A 91 10.66 11.49 4.23
CA THR A 91 11.95 11.76 4.90
C THR A 91 11.79 12.44 6.26
N ASN A 92 10.59 12.89 6.64
CA ASN A 92 10.31 13.50 7.94
C ASN A 92 9.93 12.47 9.02
N ASN A 93 9.94 11.18 8.69
CA ASN A 93 9.68 10.14 9.67
C ASN A 93 10.76 10.12 10.77
N ASP A 94 10.37 9.94 12.03
CA ASP A 94 11.30 9.98 13.17
C ASP A 94 12.40 8.92 13.09
N ASP A 95 12.10 7.73 12.56
CA ASP A 95 13.08 6.65 12.45
C ASP A 95 14.08 6.93 11.34
N PHE A 96 13.63 7.56 10.26
CA PHE A 96 14.52 8.13 9.26
C PHE A 96 15.40 9.20 9.92
N MET A 97 14.82 10.24 10.52
CA MET A 97 15.55 11.35 11.11
C MET A 97 16.56 10.93 12.20
N LYS A 98 16.28 9.88 12.97
CA LYS A 98 17.25 9.29 13.93
C LYS A 98 18.44 8.66 13.21
N LEU A 99 18.19 7.81 12.21
CA LEU A 99 19.26 7.19 11.42
C LEU A 99 20.16 8.23 10.74
N TYR A 100 19.61 9.32 10.21
CA TYR A 100 20.40 10.40 9.60
C TYR A 100 21.31 11.12 10.61
N LYS A 101 20.87 11.27 11.86
CA LYS A 101 21.66 11.88 12.93
C LYS A 101 22.75 10.94 13.42
N GLU A 102 22.44 9.64 13.55
CA GLU A 102 23.38 8.61 13.99
C GLU A 102 24.44 8.29 12.93
N SER A 103 24.09 8.34 11.64
CA SER A 103 24.99 8.05 10.53
C SER A 103 25.91 9.22 10.14
N GLY A 104 25.97 10.29 10.93
CA GLY A 104 26.92 11.38 10.72
C GLY A 104 26.62 12.33 9.55
N GLY A 105 25.33 12.54 9.23
CA GLY A 105 24.89 13.66 8.38
C GLY A 105 25.53 13.74 7.00
N MET A 106 25.25 12.77 6.12
CA MET A 106 25.58 12.93 4.71
C MET A 106 24.63 13.98 4.09
N ALA A 107 25.16 15.20 3.95
CA ALA A 107 24.65 16.34 3.18
C ALA A 107 23.35 17.01 3.68
N ALA A 108 23.55 18.18 4.31
CA ALA A 108 22.54 19.19 4.57
C ALA A 108 21.66 19.48 3.33
N LYS A 109 20.36 19.69 3.61
CA LYS A 109 19.24 20.07 2.71
C LYS A 109 18.44 18.91 2.11
N ILE A 110 17.64 18.23 2.95
CA ILE A 110 16.50 17.40 2.52
C ILE A 110 15.15 18.08 2.89
N ALA A 111 15.16 19.36 3.30
CA ALA A 111 13.98 20.05 3.82
C ALA A 111 13.52 21.30 3.05
N ALA A 112 14.05 21.58 1.85
CA ALA A 112 13.67 22.81 1.13
C ALA A 112 13.51 22.58 -0.38
N GLN A 113 12.38 21.97 -0.78
CA GLN A 113 11.70 21.98 -2.09
C GLN A 113 10.80 20.72 -2.07
N GLU A 114 9.50 20.75 -1.77
CA GLU A 114 8.42 21.52 -2.40
C GLU A 114 7.37 21.99 -1.37
N SER A 115 7.52 23.23 -0.93
CA SER A 115 6.41 24.08 -0.46
C SER A 115 6.42 25.37 -1.28
N THR A 116 6.27 25.25 -2.61
CA THR A 116 6.00 26.42 -3.48
C THR A 116 5.07 26.03 -4.64
N SER A 117 3.76 26.02 -4.34
CA SER A 117 2.63 26.50 -5.15
C SER A 117 1.36 26.14 -4.35
N SER A 118 0.62 27.04 -3.69
CA SER A 118 0.36 28.46 -3.91
C SER A 118 0.36 29.24 -2.60
N SER A 119 1.03 30.38 -2.62
CA SER A 119 0.78 31.49 -1.72
C SER A 119 0.69 32.75 -2.57
N ASP A 120 -0.51 33.00 -3.12
CA ASP A 120 -0.90 34.34 -3.55
C ASP A 120 -1.92 34.86 -2.53
N LYS A 121 -1.48 35.83 -1.73
CA LYS A 121 -2.39 36.87 -1.21
C LYS A 121 -1.79 38.21 -1.64
N PRO A 122 -2.65 39.12 -2.09
CA PRO A 122 -2.84 40.30 -1.27
C PRO A 122 -4.31 40.63 -1.00
N ASN A 123 -4.54 40.92 0.27
CA ASN A 123 -5.54 41.75 0.92
C ASN A 123 -6.52 42.56 0.03
N ASP A 124 -7.82 42.46 0.32
CA ASP A 124 -8.73 43.62 0.32
C ASP A 124 -9.97 43.38 1.20
N THR A 125 -10.06 44.22 2.24
CA THR A 125 -11.23 45.04 2.62
C THR A 125 -12.60 44.38 2.84
N ILE A 126 -12.99 44.35 4.12
CA ILE A 126 -14.31 44.62 4.73
C ILE A 126 -15.50 44.74 3.77
N SER A 127 -16.49 43.86 3.94
CA SER A 127 -17.88 44.28 4.16
C SER A 127 -18.73 43.13 4.71
N HIS A 128 -19.25 43.36 5.91
CA HIS A 128 -20.34 42.62 6.54
C HIS A 128 -21.66 43.15 5.92
N THR A 129 -22.46 42.27 5.31
CA THR A 129 -23.86 42.38 4.84
C THR A 129 -24.05 41.13 3.95
N ASP A 130 -25.02 40.23 4.09
CA ASP A 130 -26.45 40.35 4.37
C ASP A 130 -27.03 39.01 4.89
N ASN A 131 -28.26 39.13 5.40
CA ASN A 131 -29.33 38.12 5.56
C ASN A 131 -29.34 37.18 6.77
#